data_AF-A0AAE4AYE5-F1
#
_entry.id   AF-A0AAE4AYE5-F1
#
_cell.length_a   1.000
_cell.length_b   1.000
_cell.length_c   1.000
_cell.angle_alpha   90.00
_cell.angle_beta   90.00
_cell.angle_gamma   90.00
#
_symmetry.space_group_name_H-M   'P 1'
#
loop_
_entity.id
_entity.type
_entity.pdbx_description
1 polymer ?
#
loop_
_entity_poly.entity_id
_entity_poly.type
_entity_poly.pdbx_seq_one_letter_code
_entity_poly.pdbx_strand_id
1 'polypeptide(L)'
;MSMSDAALLRRAGDLKGELVAFSQQPRYDRAASSFLAQYGNGLEDADEQRWMLLWDCFVLEHRLANGRTVVEQFVDARPDLPEVEREMVLGWRDVVQGPFEVQRKDGSALVVESLVDDLTYRVRSNMGPAVFKQMPRRSFIIARLVAVGDEWMLSGPVQTLRGSERDIAYQLALDMSLRTPQAVFRNPEKLAQAWEHQRADRARFVEFFGTDLLVVPGEQAQERLDGYYTYCRDSVLGPDPKDVPSAVSMSLPLDLTEAETVALIYDETDGLGFYAEFGLVEEAFVNPELLRRRRWREHTLSYLEDDSVEPMVLRRLAARDPKKASVVFRRLLKRPRFDWGRDGEALMREIKPSYFDRPPHPRVSPLSERLAELAKRR
;
A
#
# COMPACT_ATOMS: atom_id res chain seq x y z
N MET A 1 23.41 -16.47 22.09
CA MET A 1 23.54 -15.03 21.81
C MET A 1 25.02 -14.77 21.67
N SER A 2 25.47 -14.31 20.51
CA SER A 2 26.86 -13.86 20.40
C SER A 2 27.02 -12.59 21.26
N MET A 3 28.22 -12.29 21.78
CA MET A 3 28.42 -11.01 22.47
C MET A 3 28.16 -9.80 21.55
N SER A 4 28.27 -9.99 20.22
CA SER A 4 28.03 -8.97 19.21
C SER A 4 26.55 -8.57 19.13
N ASP A 5 25.62 -9.53 19.14
CA ASP A 5 24.18 -9.26 18.98
C ASP A 5 23.61 -8.50 20.19
N ALA A 6 24.11 -8.84 21.38
CA ALA A 6 23.70 -8.19 22.63
C ALA A 6 24.17 -6.74 22.73
N ALA A 7 25.39 -6.48 22.24
CA ALA A 7 25.95 -5.14 22.18
C ALA A 7 25.20 -4.29 21.15
N LEU A 8 24.89 -4.85 19.98
CA LEU A 8 24.13 -4.18 18.94
C LEU A 8 22.72 -3.82 19.39
N LEU A 9 22.00 -4.71 20.08
CA LEU A 9 20.68 -4.42 20.63
C LEU A 9 20.70 -3.28 21.66
N ARG A 10 21.71 -3.26 22.54
CA ARG A 10 21.86 -2.17 23.51
C ARG A 10 22.09 -0.85 22.79
N ARG A 11 23.00 -0.86 21.82
CA ARG A 11 23.31 0.31 21.01
C ARG A 11 22.12 0.80 20.20
N ALA A 12 21.30 -0.11 19.67
CA ALA A 12 20.03 0.21 19.04
C ALA A 12 19.08 0.94 20.01
N GLY A 13 19.01 0.51 21.28
CA GLY A 13 18.26 1.19 22.32
C GLY A 13 18.76 2.63 22.56
N ASP A 14 20.08 2.82 22.68
CA ASP A 14 20.69 4.14 22.89
C ASP A 14 20.41 5.07 21.69
N LEU A 15 20.66 4.59 20.47
CA LEU A 15 20.41 5.33 19.23
C LEU A 15 18.94 5.68 19.04
N LYS A 16 18.01 4.81 19.45
CA LYS A 16 16.58 5.11 19.42
C LYS A 16 16.24 6.26 20.36
N GLY A 17 16.83 6.30 21.55
CA GLY A 17 16.69 7.43 22.48
C GLY A 17 17.28 8.73 21.92
N GLU A 18 18.47 8.67 21.34
CA GLU A 18 19.11 9.82 20.67
C GLU A 18 18.27 10.34 19.50
N LEU A 19 17.71 9.46 18.68
CA LEU A 19 16.83 9.80 17.55
C LEU A 19 15.54 10.48 18.02
N VAL A 20 14.91 10.00 19.10
CA VAL A 20 13.73 10.64 19.69
C VAL A 20 14.07 12.02 20.23
N ALA A 21 15.21 12.20 20.91
CA ALA A 21 15.65 13.51 21.37
C ALA A 21 15.95 14.46 20.19
N PHE A 22 16.54 13.93 19.11
CA PHE A 22 16.78 14.68 17.89
C PHE A 22 15.48 15.15 17.21
N SER A 23 14.44 14.32 17.21
CA SER A 23 13.15 14.66 16.62
C SER A 23 12.36 15.72 17.41
N GLN A 24 12.70 15.95 18.67
CA GLN A 24 12.09 16.97 19.55
C GLN A 24 12.72 18.37 19.38
N GLN A 25 13.66 18.55 18.45
CA GLN A 25 14.25 19.85 18.20
C GLN A 25 13.26 20.81 17.52
N PRO A 26 13.32 22.13 17.81
CA PRO A 26 12.32 23.10 17.33
C PRO A 26 12.08 23.15 15.82
N ARG A 27 13.06 22.73 15.02
CA ARG A 27 12.93 22.64 13.55
C ARG A 27 11.88 21.63 13.09
N TYR A 28 11.50 20.67 13.93
CA TYR A 28 10.50 19.66 13.61
C TYR A 28 9.09 20.01 14.11
N ASP A 29 8.95 20.99 15.02
CA ASP A 29 7.69 21.33 15.69
C ASP A 29 6.53 21.50 14.70
N ARG A 30 6.73 22.29 13.64
CA ARG A 30 5.69 22.55 12.64
C ARG A 30 5.27 21.28 11.90
N ALA A 31 6.23 20.45 11.50
CA ALA A 31 5.96 19.22 10.78
C ALA A 31 5.26 18.20 11.71
N ALA A 32 5.73 18.07 12.95
CA ALA A 32 5.13 17.21 13.95
C ALA A 32 3.70 17.65 14.29
N SER A 33 3.45 18.95 14.51
CA SER A 33 2.10 19.47 14.74
C SER A 33 1.17 19.21 13.55
N SER A 34 1.65 19.42 12.32
CA SER A 34 0.85 19.14 11.11
C SER A 34 0.51 17.65 10.98
N PHE A 35 1.49 16.78 11.23
CA PHE A 35 1.30 15.33 11.22
C PHE A 35 0.28 14.91 12.29
N LEU A 36 0.46 15.38 13.53
CA LEU A 36 -0.44 15.07 14.64
C LEU A 36 -1.86 15.60 14.39
N ALA A 37 -2.03 16.79 13.80
CA ALA A 37 -3.35 17.30 13.44
C ALA A 37 -4.04 16.45 12.36
N GLN A 38 -3.28 16.00 11.35
CA GLN A 38 -3.81 15.20 10.26
C GLN A 38 -4.22 13.78 10.71
N TYR A 39 -3.38 13.12 11.51
CA TYR A 39 -3.57 11.72 11.89
C TYR A 39 -4.16 11.54 13.30
N GLY A 40 -4.30 12.64 14.04
CA GLY A 40 -4.78 12.65 15.42
C GLY A 40 -6.19 13.23 15.59
N ASN A 41 -7.00 13.40 14.54
CA ASN A 41 -8.41 13.82 14.71
C ASN A 41 -9.09 13.04 15.86
N GLY A 42 -9.64 13.77 16.85
CA GLY A 42 -10.12 13.24 18.13
C GLY A 42 -9.18 13.39 19.34
N LEU A 43 -8.13 14.23 19.23
CA LEU A 43 -7.06 14.44 20.22
C LEU A 43 -7.45 15.12 21.53
N GLU A 44 -8.74 15.35 21.81
CA GLU A 44 -9.17 15.99 23.07
C GLU A 44 -8.91 15.09 24.30
N ASP A 45 -8.79 13.76 24.11
CA ASP A 45 -8.51 12.75 25.15
C ASP A 45 -7.52 11.65 24.68
N ALA A 46 -6.46 11.98 23.93
CA ALA A 46 -5.52 10.93 23.49
C ALA A 46 -4.69 10.36 24.65
N ASP A 47 -4.86 9.06 24.92
CA ASP A 47 -4.03 8.29 25.85
C ASP A 47 -2.54 8.34 25.44
N GLU A 48 -1.64 8.31 26.41
CA GLU A 48 -0.18 8.40 26.26
C GLU A 48 0.35 7.40 25.23
N GLN A 49 -0.24 6.20 25.17
CA GLN A 49 0.12 5.18 24.18
C GLN A 49 -0.16 5.62 22.74
N ARG A 50 -1.27 6.31 22.50
CA ARG A 50 -1.62 6.81 21.16
C ARG A 50 -0.67 7.92 20.73
N TRP A 51 -0.23 8.76 21.67
CA TRP A 51 0.77 9.78 21.41
C TRP A 51 2.14 9.16 21.08
N MET A 52 2.57 8.15 21.85
CA MET A 52 3.79 7.39 21.57
C MET A 52 3.75 6.72 20.20
N LEU A 53 2.62 6.14 19.80
CA LEU A 53 2.44 5.53 18.48
C LEU A 53 2.62 6.57 17.37
N LEU A 54 1.88 7.68 17.44
CA LEU A 54 1.94 8.73 16.41
C LEU A 54 3.34 9.36 16.34
N TRP A 55 4.00 9.56 17.47
CA TRP A 55 5.37 10.06 17.49
C TRP A 55 6.34 9.06 16.86
N ASP A 56 6.21 7.77 17.14
CA ASP A 56 7.04 6.73 16.51
C ASP A 56 6.86 6.69 14.99
N CYS A 57 5.63 6.79 14.49
CA CYS A 57 5.34 6.90 13.05
C CYS A 57 5.98 8.16 12.44
N PHE A 58 5.84 9.31 13.10
CA PHE A 58 6.44 10.57 12.64
C PHE A 58 7.96 10.47 12.53
N VAL A 59 8.61 9.92 13.56
CA VAL A 59 10.07 9.84 13.62
C VAL A 59 10.63 8.87 12.58
N LEU A 60 9.99 7.71 12.38
CA LEU A 60 10.54 6.66 11.54
C LEU A 60 10.16 6.77 10.07
N GLU A 61 8.92 7.17 9.76
CA GLU A 61 8.34 6.95 8.42
C GLU A 61 7.89 8.24 7.74
N HIS A 62 7.55 9.29 8.48
CA HIS A 62 7.04 10.52 7.88
C HIS A 62 8.10 11.25 7.07
N ARG A 63 7.78 11.50 5.78
CA ARG A 63 8.58 12.36 4.90
C ARG A 63 8.22 13.82 5.13
N LEU A 64 9.23 14.60 5.48
CA LEU A 64 9.14 16.04 5.64
C LEU A 64 8.99 16.72 4.27
N ALA A 65 8.72 18.03 4.26
CA ALA A 65 8.52 18.80 3.03
C ALA A 65 9.70 18.76 2.04
N ASN A 66 10.91 18.45 2.52
CA ASN A 66 12.10 18.26 1.67
C ASN A 66 12.25 16.82 1.14
N GLY A 67 11.23 15.98 1.31
CA GLY A 67 11.22 14.58 0.89
C GLY A 67 11.96 13.62 1.82
N ARG A 68 12.66 14.12 2.85
CA ARG A 68 13.51 13.32 3.75
C ARG A 68 12.79 12.95 5.04
N THR A 69 13.17 11.84 5.67
CA THR A 69 12.68 11.48 7.01
C THR A 69 13.57 12.04 8.13
N VAL A 70 13.09 12.03 9.37
CA VAL A 70 13.89 12.42 10.55
C VAL A 70 15.08 11.47 10.72
N VAL A 71 14.88 10.17 10.47
CA VAL A 71 15.94 9.14 10.45
C VAL A 71 17.10 9.54 9.54
N GLU A 72 16.80 9.93 8.30
CA GLU A 72 17.83 10.31 7.33
C GLU A 72 18.60 11.56 7.79
N GLN A 73 17.89 12.56 8.33
CA GLN A 73 18.53 13.78 8.82
C GLN A 73 19.38 13.54 10.08
N PHE A 74 18.97 12.60 10.94
CA PHE A 74 19.74 12.17 12.11
C PHE A 74 21.06 11.51 11.71
N VAL A 75 20.99 10.59 10.77
CA VAL A 75 22.16 9.87 10.24
C VAL A 75 23.16 10.81 9.55
N ASP A 76 22.68 11.83 8.83
CA ASP A 76 23.53 12.87 8.25
C ASP A 76 24.20 13.76 9.29
N ALA A 77 23.49 14.07 10.38
CA ALA A 77 24.02 14.86 11.48
C ALA A 77 25.05 14.10 12.33
N ARG A 78 25.24 12.80 12.07
CA ARG A 78 26.13 11.90 12.81
C ARG A 78 27.12 11.18 11.88
N PRO A 79 28.11 11.91 11.32
CA PRO A 79 29.16 11.30 10.50
C PRO A 79 30.06 10.34 11.31
N ASP A 80 30.01 10.42 12.64
CA ASP A 80 30.73 9.56 13.58
C ASP A 80 30.15 8.15 13.72
N LEU A 81 28.91 7.90 13.24
CA LEU A 81 28.30 6.57 13.35
C LEU A 81 29.05 5.54 12.50
N PRO A 82 29.43 4.39 13.08
CA PRO A 82 29.91 3.24 12.33
C PRO A 82 28.90 2.82 11.25
N GLU A 83 29.39 2.23 10.16
CA GLU A 83 28.58 1.81 9.01
C GLU A 83 27.41 0.90 9.41
N VAL A 84 27.67 -0.09 10.27
CA VAL A 84 26.63 -1.01 10.79
C VAL A 84 25.53 -0.27 11.57
N GLU A 85 25.88 0.75 12.36
CA GLU A 85 24.89 1.56 13.08
C GLU A 85 24.11 2.46 12.13
N ARG A 86 24.79 3.04 11.13
CA ARG A 86 24.19 3.86 10.07
C ARG A 86 23.15 3.06 9.28
N GLU A 87 23.52 1.87 8.81
CA GLU A 87 22.63 0.97 8.08
C GLU A 87 21.43 0.55 8.93
N MET A 88 21.67 0.14 10.18
CA MET A 88 20.61 -0.23 11.13
C MET A 88 19.61 0.91 11.32
N VAL A 89 20.08 2.13 11.61
CA VAL A 89 19.20 3.28 11.85
C VAL A 89 18.43 3.65 10.58
N LEU A 90 19.08 3.69 9.41
CA LEU A 90 18.39 3.92 8.13
C LEU A 90 17.35 2.83 7.82
N GLY A 91 17.59 1.59 8.27
CA GLY A 91 16.67 0.47 8.17
C GLY A 91 15.42 0.63 9.02
N TRP A 92 15.42 1.46 10.07
CA TRP A 92 14.23 1.69 10.90
C TRP A 92 13.10 2.45 10.20
N ARG A 93 13.31 2.92 8.96
CA ARG A 93 12.24 3.41 8.08
C ARG A 93 11.34 2.28 7.56
N ASP A 94 11.83 1.06 7.53
CA ASP A 94 11.10 -0.14 7.11
C ASP A 94 10.49 -0.85 8.33
N VAL A 95 9.42 -0.25 8.87
CA VAL A 95 8.75 -0.75 10.07
C VAL A 95 7.83 -1.90 9.73
N VAL A 96 7.92 -2.99 10.50
CA VAL A 96 6.90 -4.05 10.46
C VAL A 96 5.87 -3.77 11.55
N GLN A 97 4.65 -3.49 11.14
CA GLN A 97 3.54 -3.18 12.05
C GLN A 97 2.43 -4.20 11.86
N GLY A 98 1.79 -4.58 12.97
CA GLY A 98 0.53 -5.29 12.91
C GLY A 98 0.24 -6.15 14.13
N PRO A 99 -0.80 -6.98 14.04
CA PRO A 99 -1.05 -8.03 15.00
C PRO A 99 -0.14 -9.25 14.72
N PHE A 100 0.49 -9.74 15.77
CA PHE A 100 1.34 -10.94 15.74
C PHE A 100 0.84 -11.98 16.74
N GLU A 101 0.87 -13.26 16.36
CA GLU A 101 0.66 -14.38 17.27
C GLU A 101 1.97 -14.76 17.97
N VAL A 102 1.92 -14.90 19.30
CA VAL A 102 3.08 -15.34 20.08
C VAL A 102 3.25 -16.85 19.96
N GLN A 103 4.31 -17.26 19.25
CA GLN A 103 4.60 -18.67 19.01
C GLN A 103 5.32 -19.32 20.19
N ARG A 104 6.42 -18.68 20.65
CA ARG A 104 7.21 -19.17 21.80
C ARG A 104 8.15 -18.09 22.34
N LYS A 105 8.68 -18.33 23.53
CA LYS A 105 9.86 -17.62 24.05
C LYS A 105 11.11 -18.40 23.66
N ASP A 106 12.16 -17.69 23.26
CA ASP A 106 13.46 -18.26 22.88
C ASP A 106 14.56 -17.48 23.61
N GLY A 107 14.87 -17.95 24.82
CA GLY A 107 15.77 -17.24 25.75
C GLY A 107 15.24 -15.85 26.09
N SER A 108 16.01 -14.82 25.75
CA SER A 108 15.63 -13.40 25.90
C SER A 108 14.90 -12.82 24.69
N ALA A 109 14.47 -13.64 23.73
CA ALA A 109 13.68 -13.24 22.56
C ALA A 109 12.26 -13.79 22.64
N LEU A 110 11.35 -13.13 21.93
CA LEU A 110 10.01 -13.60 21.65
C LEU A 110 9.91 -13.93 20.17
N VAL A 111 9.51 -15.16 19.84
CA VAL A 111 9.24 -15.54 18.46
C VAL A 111 7.76 -15.34 18.20
N VAL A 112 7.44 -14.48 17.24
CA VAL A 112 6.08 -14.12 16.87
C VAL A 112 5.87 -14.33 15.38
N GLU A 113 4.64 -14.59 14.98
CA GLU A 113 4.25 -14.72 13.59
C GLU A 113 3.31 -13.58 13.24
N SER A 114 3.58 -12.85 12.16
CA SER A 114 2.69 -11.78 11.69
C SER A 114 1.44 -12.38 11.08
N LEU A 115 0.27 -11.86 11.46
CA LEU A 115 -0.99 -12.26 10.84
C LEU A 115 -1.20 -11.58 9.47
N VAL A 116 -0.34 -10.63 9.08
CA VAL A 116 -0.48 -9.86 7.83
C VAL A 116 0.37 -10.48 6.72
N ASP A 117 1.66 -10.67 6.97
CA ASP A 117 2.62 -11.19 5.99
C ASP A 117 2.96 -12.68 6.18
N ASP A 118 2.47 -13.32 7.24
CA ASP A 118 2.76 -14.73 7.60
C ASP A 118 4.25 -15.05 7.85
N LEU A 119 5.11 -14.03 8.01
CA LEU A 119 6.51 -14.22 8.37
C LEU A 119 6.67 -14.38 9.89
N THR A 120 7.73 -15.10 10.26
CA THR A 120 8.15 -15.27 11.64
C THR A 120 9.25 -14.27 12.01
N TYR A 121 9.04 -13.57 13.11
CA TYR A 121 9.93 -12.54 13.63
C TYR A 121 10.52 -12.98 14.96
N ARG A 122 11.84 -12.91 15.08
CA ARG A 122 12.56 -13.07 16.36
C ARG A 122 12.75 -11.71 16.99
N VAL A 123 11.91 -11.39 17.97
CA VAL A 123 11.75 -10.06 18.55
C VAL A 123 12.50 -9.94 19.88
N ARG A 124 13.13 -8.79 20.08
CA ARG A 124 13.90 -8.37 21.24
C ARG A 124 13.33 -7.08 21.82
N SER A 125 13.74 -6.77 23.04
CA SER A 125 13.42 -5.51 23.70
C SER A 125 14.67 -4.90 24.32
N ASN A 126 14.89 -3.62 24.03
CA ASN A 126 15.89 -2.79 24.70
C ASN A 126 15.57 -2.55 26.18
N MET A 127 14.32 -2.76 26.62
CA MET A 127 13.89 -2.74 28.02
C MET A 127 14.15 -4.07 28.76
N GLY A 128 14.75 -5.04 28.08
CA GLY A 128 15.08 -6.35 28.64
C GLY A 128 13.94 -7.39 28.54
N PRO A 129 14.24 -8.67 28.84
CA PRO A 129 13.33 -9.79 28.55
C PRO A 129 12.10 -9.86 29.46
N ALA A 130 12.06 -9.05 30.53
CA ALA A 130 10.94 -9.04 31.47
C ALA A 130 9.62 -8.61 30.81
N VAL A 131 9.67 -7.77 29.77
CA VAL A 131 8.49 -7.33 29.00
C VAL A 131 7.71 -8.53 28.43
N PHE A 132 8.40 -9.60 28.04
CA PHE A 132 7.78 -10.78 27.46
C PHE A 132 7.07 -11.66 28.49
N LYS A 133 7.18 -11.40 29.80
CA LYS A 133 6.47 -12.18 30.82
C LYS A 133 4.95 -12.13 30.62
N GLN A 134 4.43 -10.99 30.16
CA GLN A 134 3.00 -10.76 29.95
C GLN A 134 2.49 -11.28 28.59
N MET A 135 3.36 -11.86 27.77
CA MET A 135 3.05 -12.35 26.41
C MET A 135 3.20 -13.88 26.37
N PRO A 136 2.22 -14.65 26.90
CA PRO A 136 2.27 -16.10 26.87
C PRO A 136 2.05 -16.65 25.45
N ARG A 137 2.48 -17.89 25.21
CA ARG A 137 2.23 -18.59 23.94
C ARG A 137 0.72 -18.61 23.61
N ARG A 138 0.37 -18.38 22.34
CA ARG A 138 -1.01 -18.23 21.79
C ARG A 138 -1.75 -16.97 22.25
N SER A 139 -1.06 -16.02 22.89
CA SER A 139 -1.54 -14.64 22.96
C SER A 139 -1.20 -13.92 21.66
N PHE A 140 -1.76 -12.72 21.49
CA PHE A 140 -1.43 -11.84 20.38
C PHE A 140 -0.82 -10.55 20.90
N ILE A 141 0.00 -9.89 20.08
CA ILE A 141 0.49 -8.55 20.35
C ILE A 141 0.17 -7.66 19.16
N ILE A 142 -0.22 -6.41 19.42
CA ILE A 142 -0.24 -5.35 18.41
C ILE A 142 1.01 -4.52 18.68
N ALA A 143 1.93 -4.51 17.73
CA ALA A 143 3.25 -3.92 17.91
C ALA A 143 3.80 -3.34 16.61
N ARG A 144 4.84 -2.54 16.75
CA ARG A 144 5.73 -2.11 15.67
C ARG A 144 7.13 -2.67 15.95
N LEU A 145 7.79 -3.14 14.89
CA LEU A 145 9.09 -3.78 14.95
C LEU A 145 10.06 -3.04 14.01
N VAL A 146 11.29 -2.85 14.46
CA VAL A 146 12.38 -2.31 13.65
C VAL A 146 13.56 -3.28 13.63
N ALA A 147 14.27 -3.34 12.51
CA ALA A 147 15.39 -4.27 12.34
C ALA A 147 16.60 -3.90 13.22
N VAL A 148 17.26 -4.92 13.78
CA VAL A 148 18.52 -4.82 14.52
C VAL A 148 19.38 -6.02 14.12
N GLY A 149 20.24 -5.83 13.12
CA GLY A 149 20.91 -6.94 12.45
C GLY A 149 19.89 -7.88 11.82
N ASP A 150 20.03 -9.19 12.08
CA ASP A 150 19.11 -10.24 11.58
C ASP A 150 17.87 -10.46 12.49
N GLU A 151 17.78 -9.72 13.60
CA GLU A 151 16.66 -9.79 14.55
C GLU A 151 15.82 -8.50 14.53
N TRP A 152 14.74 -8.50 15.31
CA TRP A 152 13.78 -7.41 15.38
C TRP A 152 13.70 -6.84 16.79
N MET A 153 13.47 -5.55 16.93
CA MET A 153 13.29 -4.87 18.21
C MET A 153 11.92 -4.21 18.27
N LEU A 154 11.23 -4.31 19.42
CA LEU A 154 10.01 -3.56 19.68
C LEU A 154 10.24 -2.04 19.56
N SER A 155 9.37 -1.35 18.84
CA SER A 155 9.37 0.12 18.70
C SER A 155 7.98 0.66 19.05
N GLY A 156 7.91 1.70 19.87
CA GLY A 156 6.63 2.27 20.31
C GLY A 156 5.84 1.38 21.29
N PRO A 157 4.52 1.64 21.45
CA PRO A 157 3.69 0.90 22.40
C PRO A 157 3.42 -0.53 21.93
N VAL A 158 3.24 -1.43 22.89
CA VAL A 158 2.82 -2.82 22.64
C VAL A 158 1.54 -3.10 23.40
N GLN A 159 0.49 -3.45 22.67
CA GLN A 159 -0.75 -3.95 23.25
C GLN A 159 -0.72 -5.48 23.24
N THR A 160 -1.04 -6.10 24.38
CA THR A 160 -1.16 -7.56 24.46
C THR A 160 -2.62 -7.96 24.52
N LEU A 161 -3.01 -8.91 23.67
CA LEU A 161 -4.34 -9.51 23.62
C LEU A 161 -4.25 -10.97 24.06
N ARG A 162 -5.19 -11.42 24.89
CA ARG A 162 -5.28 -12.82 25.31
C ARG A 162 -5.74 -13.70 24.15
N GLY A 163 -5.55 -15.02 24.29
CA GLY A 163 -5.98 -15.98 23.28
C GLY A 163 -7.51 -15.97 23.01
N SER A 164 -8.31 -15.47 23.95
CA SER A 164 -9.76 -15.26 23.81
C SER A 164 -10.12 -14.05 22.94
N GLU A 165 -9.17 -13.14 22.71
CA GLU A 165 -9.36 -11.90 21.93
C GLU A 165 -8.81 -12.06 20.49
N ARG A 166 -8.65 -13.30 20.04
CA ARG A 166 -8.12 -13.64 18.71
C ARG A 166 -8.85 -12.93 17.57
N ASP A 167 -10.17 -12.86 17.66
CA ASP A 167 -10.97 -12.26 16.59
C ASP A 167 -10.63 -10.78 16.39
N ILE A 168 -10.27 -10.05 17.46
CA ILE A 168 -9.79 -8.66 17.36
C ILE A 168 -8.49 -8.59 16.55
N ALA A 169 -7.53 -9.47 16.85
CA ALA A 169 -6.25 -9.53 16.14
C ALA A 169 -6.43 -9.88 14.65
N TYR A 170 -7.32 -10.83 14.35
CA TYR A 170 -7.57 -11.26 12.98
C TYR A 170 -8.34 -10.20 12.19
N GLN A 171 -9.32 -9.52 12.81
CA GLN A 171 -10.03 -8.41 12.18
C GLN A 171 -9.08 -7.26 11.85
N LEU A 172 -8.16 -6.92 12.76
CA LEU A 172 -7.13 -5.93 12.48
C LEU A 172 -6.22 -6.37 11.31
N ALA A 173 -5.83 -7.65 11.24
CA ALA A 173 -5.03 -8.16 10.13
C ALA A 173 -5.77 -8.10 8.79
N LEU A 174 -7.07 -8.41 8.76
CA LEU A 174 -7.94 -8.27 7.59
C LEU A 174 -8.02 -6.81 7.14
N ASP A 175 -8.31 -5.89 8.06
CA ASP A 175 -8.39 -4.46 7.76
C ASP A 175 -7.05 -3.92 7.22
N MET A 176 -5.93 -4.35 7.79
CA MET A 176 -4.60 -4.00 7.30
C MET A 176 -4.32 -4.58 5.91
N SER A 177 -4.72 -5.83 5.64
CA SER A 177 -4.54 -6.46 4.33
C SER A 177 -5.32 -5.74 3.21
N LEU A 178 -6.46 -5.12 3.56
CA LEU A 178 -7.29 -4.34 2.65
C LEU A 178 -6.80 -2.90 2.47
N ARG A 179 -6.44 -2.21 3.57
CA ARG A 179 -6.08 -0.78 3.55
C ARG A 179 -4.59 -0.53 3.29
N THR A 180 -3.74 -1.51 3.57
CA THR A 180 -2.27 -1.44 3.53
C THR A 180 -1.71 -2.71 2.86
N PRO A 181 -2.12 -3.04 1.62
CA PRO A 181 -1.76 -4.30 0.96
C PRO A 181 -0.24 -4.51 0.85
N GLN A 182 0.55 -3.43 0.77
CA GLN A 182 2.01 -3.48 0.74
C GLN A 182 2.62 -4.21 1.94
N ALA A 183 1.96 -4.21 3.10
CA ALA A 183 2.46 -4.92 4.28
C ALA A 183 2.46 -6.45 4.06
N VAL A 184 1.51 -6.97 3.27
CA VAL A 184 1.40 -8.40 2.94
C VAL A 184 2.58 -8.86 2.07
N PHE A 185 3.05 -7.99 1.17
CA PHE A 185 4.06 -8.31 0.17
C PHE A 185 5.50 -8.33 0.69
N ARG A 186 5.70 -8.06 1.99
CA ARG A 186 6.98 -8.33 2.63
C ARG A 186 7.36 -9.81 2.52
N ASN A 187 6.35 -10.69 2.52
CA ASN A 187 6.54 -12.10 2.22
C ASN A 187 6.61 -12.30 0.69
N PRO A 188 7.77 -12.71 0.13
CA PRO A 188 7.92 -12.91 -1.30
C PRO A 188 7.02 -14.00 -1.86
N GLU A 189 6.65 -15.00 -1.05
CA GLU A 189 5.71 -16.06 -1.46
C GLU A 189 4.30 -15.48 -1.62
N LYS A 190 3.85 -14.63 -0.69
CA LYS A 190 2.56 -13.94 -0.81
C LYS A 190 2.54 -12.95 -1.98
N LEU A 191 3.65 -12.25 -2.24
CA LEU A 191 3.77 -11.40 -3.43
C LEU A 191 3.64 -12.22 -4.72
N ALA A 192 4.30 -13.38 -4.81
CA ALA A 192 4.19 -14.27 -5.96
C ALA A 192 2.76 -14.81 -6.14
N GLN A 193 2.13 -15.25 -5.04
CA GLN A 193 0.73 -15.70 -5.03
C GLN A 193 -0.23 -14.59 -5.45
N ALA A 194 0.00 -13.35 -5.01
CA ALA A 194 -0.81 -12.20 -5.37
C ALA A 194 -0.76 -11.92 -6.89
N TRP A 195 0.42 -12.03 -7.50
CA TRP A 195 0.57 -11.94 -8.96
C TRP A 195 -0.11 -13.08 -9.71
N GLU A 196 -0.08 -14.30 -9.18
CA GLU A 196 -0.82 -15.43 -9.74
C GLU A 196 -2.33 -15.19 -9.67
N HIS A 197 -2.85 -14.77 -8.53
CA HIS A 197 -4.26 -14.43 -8.34
C HIS A 197 -4.70 -13.31 -9.29
N GLN A 198 -3.93 -12.21 -9.39
CA GLN A 198 -4.26 -11.11 -10.30
C GLN A 198 -4.29 -11.56 -11.78
N ARG A 199 -3.35 -12.40 -12.21
CA ARG A 199 -3.37 -12.96 -13.57
C ARG A 199 -4.55 -13.89 -13.80
N ALA A 200 -4.92 -14.70 -12.82
CA ALA A 200 -6.11 -15.55 -12.89
C ALA A 200 -7.41 -14.73 -12.94
N ASP A 201 -7.50 -13.67 -12.14
CA ASP A 201 -8.63 -12.75 -12.14
C ASP A 201 -8.72 -12.01 -13.49
N ARG A 202 -7.60 -11.53 -14.05
CA ARG A 202 -7.57 -10.95 -15.40
C ARG A 202 -8.05 -11.95 -16.45
N ALA A 203 -7.62 -13.21 -16.37
CA ALA A 203 -8.06 -14.25 -17.31
C ALA A 203 -9.58 -14.45 -17.24
N ARG A 204 -10.17 -14.50 -16.04
CA ARG A 204 -11.63 -14.57 -15.85
C ARG A 204 -12.36 -13.33 -16.38
N PHE A 205 -11.79 -12.15 -16.19
CA PHE A 205 -12.34 -10.91 -16.75
C PHE A 205 -12.40 -10.97 -18.29
N VAL A 206 -11.31 -11.40 -18.92
CA VAL A 206 -11.24 -11.58 -20.38
C VAL A 206 -12.18 -12.68 -20.87
N GLU A 207 -12.31 -13.78 -20.13
CA GLU A 207 -13.25 -14.85 -20.46
C GLU A 207 -14.71 -14.35 -20.41
N PHE A 208 -15.07 -13.58 -19.40
CA PHE A 208 -16.43 -13.07 -19.21
C PHE A 208 -16.80 -11.98 -20.21
N PHE A 209 -15.92 -11.00 -20.44
CA PHE A 209 -16.20 -9.85 -21.31
C PHE A 209 -15.71 -10.02 -22.75
N GLY A 210 -14.85 -11.00 -23.02
CA GLY A 210 -14.18 -11.19 -24.32
C GLY A 210 -13.04 -10.19 -24.59
N THR A 211 -12.71 -9.34 -23.61
CA THR A 211 -11.72 -8.26 -23.72
C THR A 211 -11.20 -7.88 -22.34
N ASP A 212 -9.99 -7.35 -22.25
CA ASP A 212 -9.41 -6.77 -21.02
C ASP A 212 -9.69 -5.25 -20.90
N LEU A 213 -10.40 -4.67 -21.87
CA LEU A 213 -10.91 -3.31 -21.83
C LEU A 213 -12.36 -3.31 -22.32
N LEU A 214 -13.27 -2.95 -21.43
CA LEU A 214 -14.70 -2.80 -21.68
C LEU A 214 -15.08 -1.33 -21.51
N VAL A 215 -15.73 -0.73 -22.50
CA VAL A 215 -16.30 0.62 -22.39
C VAL A 215 -17.82 0.53 -22.44
N VAL A 216 -18.50 1.10 -21.45
CA VAL A 216 -19.96 1.09 -21.32
C VAL A 216 -20.48 2.46 -20.88
N PRO A 217 -21.78 2.76 -21.07
CA PRO A 217 -22.43 3.89 -20.40
C PRO A 217 -22.28 3.78 -18.88
N GLY A 218 -22.07 4.90 -18.18
CA GLY A 218 -21.86 4.91 -16.72
C GLY A 218 -22.99 4.22 -15.95
N GLU A 219 -24.24 4.44 -16.37
CA GLU A 219 -25.43 3.83 -15.76
C GLU A 219 -25.44 2.29 -15.81
N GLN A 220 -24.67 1.69 -16.73
CA GLN A 220 -24.55 0.23 -16.89
C GLN A 220 -23.31 -0.33 -16.19
N ALA A 221 -22.37 0.50 -15.74
CA ALA A 221 -21.07 0.04 -15.23
C ALA A 221 -21.23 -0.85 -13.98
N GLN A 222 -22.12 -0.49 -13.06
CA GLN A 222 -22.39 -1.28 -11.85
C GLN A 222 -22.96 -2.65 -12.18
N GLU A 223 -23.98 -2.71 -13.04
CA GLU A 223 -24.62 -3.98 -13.44
C GLU A 223 -23.60 -4.93 -14.10
N ARG A 224 -22.71 -4.39 -14.96
CA ARG A 224 -21.65 -5.18 -15.59
C ARG A 224 -20.66 -5.73 -14.58
N LEU A 225 -20.27 -4.91 -13.61
CA LEU A 225 -19.35 -5.30 -12.55
C LEU A 225 -19.97 -6.38 -11.64
N ASP A 226 -21.23 -6.21 -11.25
CA ASP A 226 -21.96 -7.18 -10.43
C ASP A 226 -22.12 -8.54 -11.15
N GLY A 227 -22.38 -8.50 -12.47
CA GLY A 227 -22.41 -9.69 -13.32
C GLY A 227 -21.06 -10.42 -13.36
N TYR A 228 -19.95 -9.67 -13.49
CA TYR A 228 -18.61 -10.23 -13.46
C TYR A 228 -18.25 -10.87 -12.11
N TYR A 229 -18.56 -10.20 -11.00
CA TYR A 229 -18.32 -10.78 -9.67
C TYR A 229 -19.20 -11.99 -9.39
N THR A 230 -20.44 -11.99 -9.86
CA THR A 230 -21.33 -13.16 -9.82
C THR A 230 -20.71 -14.34 -10.58
N TYR A 231 -20.25 -14.12 -11.81
CA TYR A 231 -19.55 -15.14 -12.60
C TYR A 231 -18.30 -15.69 -11.90
N CYS A 232 -17.47 -14.81 -11.31
CA CYS A 232 -16.28 -15.24 -10.57
C CYS A 232 -16.64 -16.10 -9.35
N ARG A 233 -17.64 -15.68 -8.57
CA ARG A 233 -18.12 -16.43 -7.41
C ARG A 233 -18.62 -17.80 -7.84
N ASP A 234 -19.43 -17.88 -8.87
CA ASP A 234 -20.05 -19.13 -9.33
C ASP A 234 -19.01 -20.09 -9.90
N SER A 235 -17.95 -19.56 -10.53
CA SER A 235 -16.79 -20.34 -11.01
C SER A 235 -15.97 -20.97 -9.89
N VAL A 236 -15.95 -20.36 -8.71
CA VAL A 236 -15.24 -20.88 -7.52
C VAL A 236 -16.13 -21.85 -6.74
N LEU A 237 -17.42 -21.54 -6.60
CA LEU A 237 -18.36 -22.32 -5.79
C LEU A 237 -18.87 -23.59 -6.49
N GLY A 238 -18.87 -23.63 -7.82
CA GLY A 238 -19.46 -24.73 -8.59
C GLY A 238 -20.99 -24.73 -8.53
N PRO A 239 -21.66 -25.75 -9.11
CA PRO A 239 -23.12 -25.82 -9.13
C PRO A 239 -23.70 -26.13 -7.74
N ASP A 240 -24.71 -25.35 -7.32
CA ASP A 240 -25.51 -25.52 -6.11
C ASP A 240 -24.72 -25.42 -4.77
N PRO A 241 -24.11 -24.24 -4.48
CA PRO A 241 -23.39 -24.03 -3.23
C PRO A 241 -24.31 -24.05 -2.01
N LYS A 242 -23.95 -24.86 -1.01
CA LYS A 242 -24.68 -24.95 0.26
C LYS A 242 -24.68 -23.63 1.06
N ASP A 243 -23.61 -22.85 0.92
CA ASP A 243 -23.43 -21.54 1.52
C ASP A 243 -22.93 -20.57 0.42
N VAL A 244 -23.73 -19.56 0.09
CA VAL A 244 -23.30 -18.45 -0.77
C VAL A 244 -22.80 -17.34 0.16
N PRO A 245 -21.48 -17.04 0.18
CA PRO A 245 -20.99 -15.90 0.92
C PRO A 245 -21.70 -14.64 0.44
N SER A 246 -22.02 -13.71 1.35
CA SER A 246 -22.50 -12.40 0.95
C SER A 246 -21.46 -11.82 -0.02
N ALA A 247 -21.88 -11.48 -1.25
CA ALA A 247 -20.97 -10.92 -2.22
C ALA A 247 -20.34 -9.66 -1.60
N VAL A 248 -19.02 -9.52 -1.69
CA VAL A 248 -18.39 -8.23 -1.46
C VAL A 248 -18.90 -7.31 -2.55
N SER A 249 -19.97 -6.57 -2.25
CA SER A 249 -20.56 -5.63 -3.20
C SER A 249 -19.64 -4.41 -3.24
N MET A 250 -18.92 -4.28 -4.34
CA MET A 250 -18.20 -3.06 -4.67
C MET A 250 -19.20 -2.13 -5.34
N SER A 251 -19.63 -1.08 -4.63
CA SER A 251 -20.39 0.01 -5.24
C SER A 251 -19.42 0.96 -5.93
N LEU A 252 -19.59 1.17 -7.23
CA LEU A 252 -18.89 2.21 -7.96
C LEU A 252 -19.29 3.60 -7.42
N PRO A 253 -18.32 4.51 -7.24
CA PRO A 253 -18.59 5.92 -6.96
C PRO A 253 -19.55 6.59 -7.96
N LEU A 254 -20.30 7.59 -7.50
CA LEU A 254 -21.34 8.27 -8.29
C LEU A 254 -20.78 8.90 -9.58
N ASP A 255 -19.58 9.47 -9.51
CA ASP A 255 -18.88 10.09 -10.64
C ASP A 255 -18.57 9.09 -11.76
N LEU A 256 -18.44 7.79 -11.46
CA LEU A 256 -18.37 6.76 -12.49
C LEU A 256 -19.77 6.44 -13.05
N THR A 257 -20.75 6.23 -12.18
CA THR A 257 -22.09 5.82 -12.63
C THR A 257 -22.85 6.92 -13.38
N GLU A 258 -22.51 8.19 -13.16
CA GLU A 258 -23.09 9.35 -13.84
C GLU A 258 -22.29 9.78 -15.09
N ALA A 259 -21.11 9.18 -15.33
CA ALA A 259 -20.30 9.48 -16.50
C ALA A 259 -20.97 9.03 -17.80
N GLU A 260 -20.73 9.75 -18.91
CA GLU A 260 -21.27 9.35 -20.21
C GLU A 260 -20.73 7.97 -20.62
N THR A 261 -19.46 7.72 -20.33
CA THR A 261 -18.83 6.42 -20.52
C THR A 261 -17.87 6.10 -19.39
N VAL A 262 -17.74 4.82 -19.06
CA VAL A 262 -16.74 4.29 -18.13
C VAL A 262 -15.97 3.18 -18.82
N ALA A 263 -14.65 3.21 -18.72
CA ALA A 263 -13.82 2.08 -19.07
C ALA A 263 -13.51 1.23 -17.83
N LEU A 264 -13.75 -0.08 -17.93
CA LEU A 264 -13.23 -1.11 -17.04
C LEU A 264 -12.02 -1.71 -17.74
N ILE A 265 -10.82 -1.52 -17.19
CA ILE A 265 -9.58 -2.06 -17.77
C ILE A 265 -8.96 -3.00 -16.76
N TYR A 266 -8.72 -4.25 -17.15
CA TYR A 266 -7.97 -5.21 -16.35
C TYR A 266 -6.55 -5.36 -16.94
N ASP A 267 -5.62 -4.59 -16.40
CA ASP A 267 -4.20 -4.68 -16.77
C ASP A 267 -3.47 -5.79 -15.98
N GLU A 268 -2.46 -6.39 -16.60
CA GLU A 268 -1.67 -7.45 -15.94
C GLU A 268 -0.87 -6.93 -14.74
N THR A 269 -0.38 -5.70 -14.80
CA THR A 269 0.42 -5.04 -13.77
C THR A 269 -0.45 -4.23 -12.82
N ASP A 270 -1.31 -3.37 -13.37
CA ASP A 270 -2.03 -2.37 -12.58
C ASP A 270 -3.38 -2.87 -12.01
N GLY A 271 -3.82 -4.06 -12.41
CA GLY A 271 -5.06 -4.68 -11.95
C GLY A 271 -6.31 -4.12 -12.63
N LEU A 272 -7.46 -4.27 -11.97
CA LEU A 272 -8.74 -3.74 -12.45
C LEU A 272 -8.87 -2.24 -12.07
N GLY A 273 -8.97 -1.38 -13.08
CA GLY A 273 -9.21 0.06 -12.95
C GLY A 273 -10.51 0.50 -13.62
N PHE A 274 -11.04 1.63 -13.14
CA PHE A 274 -12.27 2.26 -13.63
C PHE A 274 -12.01 3.70 -14.02
N TYR A 275 -12.37 4.10 -15.24
CA TYR A 275 -12.03 5.43 -15.76
C TYR A 275 -13.26 6.12 -16.36
N ALA A 276 -13.72 7.19 -15.71
CA ALA A 276 -14.83 8.02 -16.18
C ALA A 276 -14.47 8.79 -17.45
N GLU A 277 -15.48 9.08 -18.27
CA GLU A 277 -15.38 9.88 -19.50
C GLU A 277 -14.34 9.35 -20.49
N PHE A 278 -14.07 8.03 -20.45
CA PHE A 278 -13.03 7.40 -21.26
C PHE A 278 -13.29 7.56 -22.76
N GLY A 279 -14.55 7.50 -23.20
CA GLY A 279 -14.94 7.69 -24.60
C GLY A 279 -14.50 9.04 -25.16
N LEU A 280 -14.60 10.13 -24.38
CA LEU A 280 -14.15 11.46 -24.82
C LEU A 280 -12.63 11.48 -25.02
N VAL A 281 -11.88 10.87 -24.12
CA VAL A 281 -10.42 10.79 -24.20
C VAL A 281 -10.02 9.94 -25.38
N GLU A 282 -10.66 8.79 -25.57
CA GLU A 282 -10.44 7.89 -26.69
C GLU A 282 -10.68 8.59 -28.04
N GLU A 283 -11.79 9.30 -28.18
CA GLU A 283 -12.10 10.10 -29.37
C GLU A 283 -11.04 11.16 -29.66
N ALA A 284 -10.49 11.81 -28.62
CA ALA A 284 -9.42 12.79 -28.80
C ALA A 284 -8.12 12.16 -29.32
N PHE A 285 -7.80 10.93 -28.91
CA PHE A 285 -6.67 10.16 -29.46
C PHE A 285 -6.93 9.69 -30.89
N VAL A 286 -8.17 9.34 -31.24
CA VAL A 286 -8.56 8.97 -32.61
C VAL A 286 -8.60 10.19 -33.54
N ASN A 287 -9.05 11.34 -33.06
CA ASN A 287 -9.15 12.59 -33.80
C ASN A 287 -8.62 13.79 -32.97
N PRO A 288 -7.31 14.09 -33.06
CA PRO A 288 -6.70 15.17 -32.29
C PRO A 288 -7.27 16.58 -32.54
N GLU A 289 -8.04 16.80 -33.62
CA GLU A 289 -8.73 18.07 -33.89
C GLU A 289 -9.79 18.40 -32.83
N LEU A 290 -10.35 17.37 -32.17
CA LEU A 290 -11.34 17.55 -31.10
C LEU A 290 -10.79 18.31 -29.90
N LEU A 291 -9.46 18.33 -29.69
CA LEU A 291 -8.80 19.12 -28.64
C LEU A 291 -8.92 20.64 -28.82
N ARG A 292 -9.45 21.13 -29.96
CA ARG A 292 -9.86 22.54 -30.09
C ARG A 292 -11.13 22.86 -29.31
N ARG A 293 -11.96 21.85 -29.03
CA ARG A 293 -13.18 21.97 -28.23
C ARG A 293 -12.82 21.80 -26.76
N ARG A 294 -13.33 22.70 -25.92
CA ARG A 294 -13.04 22.74 -24.49
C ARG A 294 -13.30 21.39 -23.81
N ARG A 295 -14.46 20.77 -24.07
CA ARG A 295 -14.86 19.47 -23.50
C ARG A 295 -13.78 18.39 -23.62
N TRP A 296 -13.39 18.03 -24.84
CA TRP A 296 -12.34 17.01 -25.08
C TRP A 296 -10.99 17.42 -24.52
N ARG A 297 -10.61 18.70 -24.64
CA ARG A 297 -9.33 19.20 -24.12
C ARG A 297 -9.23 19.02 -22.60
N GLU A 298 -10.27 19.39 -21.87
CA GLU A 298 -10.30 19.34 -20.40
C GLU A 298 -10.26 17.91 -19.88
N HIS A 299 -11.10 17.01 -20.41
CA HIS A 299 -11.09 15.60 -19.97
C HIS A 299 -9.78 14.89 -20.35
N THR A 300 -9.24 15.15 -21.54
CA THR A 300 -7.94 14.56 -21.92
C THR A 300 -6.82 15.08 -21.03
N LEU A 301 -6.81 16.38 -20.71
CA LEU A 301 -5.82 16.97 -19.80
C LEU A 301 -5.96 16.42 -18.37
N SER A 302 -7.19 16.23 -17.89
CA SER A 302 -7.47 15.62 -16.59
C SER A 302 -6.81 14.25 -16.46
N TYR A 303 -6.84 13.42 -17.50
CA TYR A 303 -6.16 12.11 -17.47
C TYR A 303 -4.63 12.23 -17.31
N LEU A 304 -4.02 13.30 -17.81
CA LEU A 304 -2.59 13.54 -17.63
C LEU A 304 -2.27 14.00 -16.19
N GLU A 305 -3.18 14.75 -15.57
CA GLU A 305 -2.99 15.38 -14.25
C GLU A 305 -3.46 14.52 -13.07
N ASP A 306 -4.44 13.64 -13.29
CA ASP A 306 -5.06 12.83 -12.24
C ASP A 306 -4.21 11.61 -11.88
N ASP A 307 -3.61 11.60 -10.70
CA ASP A 307 -2.76 10.51 -10.21
C ASP A 307 -3.46 9.16 -10.10
N SER A 308 -4.80 9.11 -10.11
CA SER A 308 -5.57 7.86 -10.17
C SER A 308 -5.60 7.23 -11.55
N VAL A 309 -5.24 7.98 -12.61
CA VAL A 309 -5.10 7.44 -13.96
C VAL A 309 -3.69 6.89 -14.15
N GLU A 310 -3.57 5.56 -14.15
CA GLU A 310 -2.28 4.90 -14.33
C GLU A 310 -1.66 5.17 -15.71
N PRO A 311 -0.31 5.21 -15.81
CA PRO A 311 0.39 5.36 -17.09
C PRO A 311 -0.04 4.35 -18.16
N MET A 312 -0.48 3.15 -17.76
CA MET A 312 -0.94 2.12 -18.70
C MET A 312 -2.11 2.60 -19.56
N VAL A 313 -2.99 3.45 -19.04
CA VAL A 313 -4.17 3.96 -19.75
C VAL A 313 -3.72 4.83 -20.93
N LEU A 314 -2.81 5.78 -20.66
CA LEU A 314 -2.25 6.67 -21.67
C LEU A 314 -1.40 5.91 -22.68
N ARG A 315 -0.60 4.93 -22.24
CA ARG A 315 0.17 4.05 -23.12
C ARG A 315 -0.74 3.28 -24.06
N ARG A 316 -1.85 2.74 -23.56
CA ARG A 316 -2.82 1.96 -24.34
C ARG A 316 -3.54 2.80 -25.38
N LEU A 317 -3.97 4.00 -25.01
CA LEU A 317 -4.54 4.98 -25.96
C LEU A 317 -3.52 5.35 -27.05
N ALA A 318 -2.27 5.59 -26.67
CA ALA A 318 -1.22 5.97 -27.61
C ALA A 318 -0.75 4.83 -28.52
N ALA A 319 -0.76 3.58 -28.03
CA ALA A 319 -0.35 2.40 -28.79
C ALA A 319 -1.22 2.15 -30.02
N ARG A 320 -2.48 2.61 -30.03
CA ARG A 320 -3.39 2.48 -31.17
C ARG A 320 -2.93 3.27 -32.39
N ASP A 321 -2.40 4.48 -32.19
CA ASP A 321 -1.78 5.31 -33.24
C ASP A 321 -0.75 6.27 -32.61
N PRO A 322 0.53 5.87 -32.53
CA PRO A 322 1.59 6.70 -31.94
C PRO A 322 1.78 8.06 -32.62
N LYS A 323 1.44 8.18 -33.90
CA LYS A 323 1.57 9.45 -34.64
C LYS A 323 0.48 10.42 -34.20
N LYS A 324 -0.77 9.96 -34.07
CA LYS A 324 -1.86 10.78 -33.52
C LYS A 324 -1.65 11.10 -32.05
N ALA A 325 -1.17 10.15 -31.26
CA ALA A 325 -0.79 10.38 -29.87
C ALA A 325 0.24 11.52 -29.76
N SER A 326 1.26 11.52 -30.62
CA SER A 326 2.23 12.61 -30.69
C SER A 326 1.56 13.97 -30.94
N VAL A 327 0.55 14.03 -31.81
CA VAL A 327 -0.23 15.27 -32.05
C VAL A 327 -1.05 15.68 -30.82
N VAL A 328 -1.68 14.74 -30.13
CA VAL A 328 -2.42 14.99 -28.87
C VAL A 328 -1.50 15.64 -27.84
N PHE A 329 -0.37 15.00 -27.52
CA PHE A 329 0.55 15.50 -26.51
C PHE A 329 1.22 16.81 -26.91
N ARG A 330 1.59 17.02 -28.19
CA ARG A 330 2.07 18.33 -28.68
C ARG A 330 1.08 19.46 -28.37
N ARG A 331 -0.22 19.21 -28.56
CA ARG A 331 -1.30 20.20 -28.37
C ARG A 331 -1.62 20.48 -26.90
N LEU A 332 -1.63 19.42 -26.08
CA LEU A 332 -1.90 19.55 -24.65
C LEU A 332 -0.73 20.22 -23.93
N LEU A 333 0.49 19.71 -24.14
CA LEU A 333 1.70 20.14 -23.45
C LEU A 333 2.37 21.38 -24.06
N LYS A 334 1.90 21.83 -25.23
CA LYS A 334 2.53 22.91 -26.02
C LYS A 334 4.01 22.62 -26.36
N ARG A 335 4.37 21.35 -26.54
CA ARG A 335 5.72 20.88 -26.90
C ARG A 335 5.76 20.49 -28.38
N PRO A 336 6.06 21.40 -29.33
CA PRO A 336 5.87 21.15 -30.77
C PRO A 336 6.75 20.02 -31.33
N ARG A 337 7.88 19.72 -30.68
CA ARG A 337 8.81 18.66 -31.08
C ARG A 337 8.55 17.31 -30.41
N PHE A 338 7.56 17.23 -29.52
CA PHE A 338 7.24 16.00 -28.78
C PHE A 338 6.95 14.84 -29.74
N ASP A 339 7.48 13.67 -29.45
CA ASP A 339 7.20 12.45 -30.19
C ASP A 339 6.92 11.33 -29.20
N TRP A 340 5.79 10.63 -29.34
CA TRP A 340 5.39 9.59 -28.39
C TRP A 340 6.41 8.45 -28.34
N GLY A 341 6.93 8.02 -29.48
CA GLY A 341 7.88 6.91 -29.54
C GLY A 341 9.22 7.23 -28.87
N ARG A 342 9.67 8.50 -28.94
CA ARG A 342 10.92 8.95 -28.32
C ARG A 342 10.75 9.42 -26.87
N ASP A 343 9.70 10.19 -26.59
CA ASP A 343 9.55 10.99 -25.38
C ASP A 343 8.48 10.44 -24.43
N GLY A 344 7.64 9.48 -24.85
CA GLY A 344 6.46 9.03 -24.11
C GLY A 344 6.77 8.49 -22.72
N GLU A 345 7.77 7.62 -22.59
CA GLU A 345 8.15 7.04 -21.29
C GLU A 345 8.83 8.04 -20.35
N ALA A 346 9.54 9.04 -20.91
CA ALA A 346 10.08 10.14 -20.11
C ALA A 346 8.93 11.02 -19.61
N LEU A 347 7.93 11.28 -20.46
CA LEU A 347 6.73 12.03 -20.08
C LEU A 347 5.94 11.31 -18.97
N MET A 348 5.73 10.00 -19.05
CA MET A 348 5.03 9.27 -17.99
C MET A 348 5.72 9.43 -16.63
N ARG A 349 7.05 9.33 -16.58
CA ARG A 349 7.82 9.57 -15.35
C ARG A 349 7.74 11.02 -14.86
N GLU A 350 7.66 11.96 -15.79
CA GLU A 350 7.53 13.39 -15.48
C GLU A 350 6.15 13.72 -14.87
N ILE A 351 5.06 13.21 -15.45
CA ILE A 351 3.70 13.61 -15.08
C ILE A 351 3.03 12.67 -14.06
N LYS A 352 3.49 11.41 -13.94
CA LYS A 352 3.02 10.43 -12.94
C LYS A 352 4.17 9.94 -12.04
N PRO A 353 4.94 10.83 -11.39
CA PRO A 353 6.16 10.43 -10.66
C PRO A 353 5.85 9.43 -9.53
N SER A 354 4.72 9.60 -8.83
CA SER A 354 4.27 8.74 -7.72
C SER A 354 4.10 7.27 -8.13
N TYR A 355 3.72 7.00 -9.37
CA TYR A 355 3.64 5.65 -9.92
C TYR A 355 5.01 4.95 -9.97
N PHE A 356 6.08 5.71 -10.20
CA PHE A 356 7.43 5.18 -10.37
C PHE A 356 8.29 5.23 -9.09
N ASP A 357 7.75 5.75 -7.98
CA ASP A 357 8.44 5.80 -6.69
C ASP A 357 8.76 4.40 -6.13
N ARG A 358 8.03 3.38 -6.58
CA ARG A 358 8.21 1.99 -6.18
C ARG A 358 7.90 1.03 -7.33
N PRO A 359 8.41 -0.21 -7.28
CA PRO A 359 7.96 -1.27 -8.16
C PRO A 359 6.43 -1.44 -8.06
N PRO A 360 5.76 -1.84 -9.17
CA PRO A 360 4.34 -2.14 -9.12
C PRO A 360 4.08 -3.31 -8.18
N HIS A 361 2.93 -3.25 -7.51
CA HIS A 361 2.43 -4.33 -6.67
C HIS A 361 1.05 -4.75 -7.16
N PRO A 362 0.69 -6.03 -7.00
CA PRO A 362 -0.64 -6.50 -7.35
C PRO A 362 -1.69 -5.80 -6.47
N ARG A 363 -2.89 -5.59 -7.04
CA ARG A 363 -4.05 -4.98 -6.37
C ARG A 363 -4.86 -5.99 -5.56
N VAL A 364 -4.40 -7.24 -5.48
CA VAL A 364 -5.02 -8.33 -4.73
C VAL A 364 -4.12 -8.73 -3.56
N SER A 365 -4.70 -8.86 -2.37
CA SER A 365 -4.01 -9.32 -1.16
C SER A 365 -4.39 -10.77 -0.85
N PRO A 366 -3.47 -11.75 -0.97
CA PRO A 366 -3.72 -13.11 -0.52
C PRO A 366 -3.91 -13.14 1.00
N LEU A 367 -5.05 -13.68 1.43
CA LEU A 367 -5.31 -13.97 2.83
C LEU A 367 -4.69 -15.31 3.20
N SER A 368 -4.14 -15.41 4.41
CA SER A 368 -3.77 -16.71 4.96
C SER A 368 -5.02 -17.55 5.17
N GLU A 369 -4.89 -18.89 5.18
CA GLU A 369 -6.02 -19.80 5.40
C GLU A 369 -6.81 -19.43 6.68
N ARG A 370 -6.07 -19.09 7.76
CA ARG A 370 -6.64 -18.65 9.04
C ARG A 370 -7.51 -17.39 8.91
N LEU A 371 -7.07 -16.41 8.12
CA LEU A 371 -7.84 -15.19 7.87
C LEU A 371 -9.01 -15.43 6.90
N ALA A 372 -8.80 -16.27 5.88
CA ALA A 372 -9.83 -16.64 4.93
C ALA A 372 -11.00 -17.38 5.59
N GLU A 373 -10.73 -18.27 6.56
CA GLU A 373 -11.76 -18.92 7.37
C GLU A 373 -12.61 -17.93 8.18
N LEU A 374 -11.99 -16.88 8.73
CA LEU A 374 -12.73 -15.85 9.46
C LEU A 374 -13.57 -14.99 8.51
N ALA A 375 -13.02 -14.64 7.33
CA ALA A 375 -13.74 -13.88 6.31
C ALA A 375 -15.00 -14.62 5.83
N LYS A 376 -14.98 -15.95 5.75
CA LYS A 376 -16.14 -16.79 5.38
C LYS A 376 -17.25 -16.87 6.42
N ARG A 377 -16.98 -16.53 7.69
CA ARG A 377 -17.98 -16.57 8.78
C ARG A 377 -18.82 -15.29 8.87
N ARG A 378 -18.52 -14.30 8.03
CA ARG A 378 -19.30 -13.09 7.81
C ARG A 378 -20.09 -13.23 6.52
#